data_AF-A0A238YBZ9-F1
#
_entry.id   AF-A0A238YBZ9-F1
#
_cell.length_a   1.000
_cell.length_b   1.000
_cell.length_c   1.000
_cell.angle_alpha   90.00
_cell.angle_beta   90.00
_cell.angle_gamma   90.00
#
_symmetry.space_group_name_H-M   'P 1'
#
loop_
_entity.id
_entity.type
_entity.pdbx_description
1 polymer ?
#
loop_
_entity_poly.entity_id
_entity_poly.type
_entity_poly.pdbx_seq_one_letter_code
_entity_poly.pdbx_strand_id
1 'polypeptide(L)'
;MGEFLQAIGGIFLFGLLIYIMMQYQSNKEELKKSNRELAKHSWKAKEFIREYSISTRNENPIMSKDNYNKKLSEILNNPEERKLINESIIRDREYENRIKVDNKRKRKIGYKYDIEIFEIFGTNNRLSKSELLKSITLKYNKNEIWAIEVMNIWLENNLITQCYNNKQMYKVGNVLEDSFYKIDEEDIIRNEWLKKQDLEF
;
A
#
# COMPACT_ATOMS: atom_id res chain seq x y z
N MET A 1 -17.99 26.02 -52.40
CA MET A 1 -17.83 26.77 -51.12
C MET A 1 -18.81 26.28 -50.06
N GLY A 2 -20.13 26.30 -50.30
CA GLY A 2 -21.14 25.85 -49.32
C GLY A 2 -21.04 24.39 -48.89
N GLU A 3 -20.82 23.46 -49.83
CA GLU A 3 -20.68 22.02 -49.54
C GLU A 3 -19.42 21.69 -48.72
N PHE A 4 -18.33 22.44 -48.93
CA PHE A 4 -17.08 22.27 -48.20
C PHE A 4 -17.19 22.73 -46.73
N LEU A 5 -17.88 23.85 -46.49
CA LEU A 5 -18.21 24.32 -45.14
C LEU A 5 -19.16 23.36 -44.40
N GLN A 6 -20.12 22.77 -45.10
CA GLN A 6 -21.00 21.75 -44.53
C GLN A 6 -20.24 20.46 -44.17
N ALA A 7 -19.30 20.02 -45.00
CA ALA A 7 -18.44 18.88 -44.70
C ALA A 7 -17.56 19.11 -43.46
N ILE A 8 -16.94 20.30 -43.34
CA ILE A 8 -16.15 20.67 -42.15
C ILE A 8 -17.03 20.71 -40.89
N GLY A 9 -18.24 21.30 -40.99
CA GLY A 9 -19.20 21.32 -39.89
C GLY A 9 -19.64 19.92 -39.45
N GLY A 10 -19.87 19.02 -40.40
CA GLY A 10 -20.22 17.62 -40.12
C GLY A 10 -19.10 16.85 -39.42
N ILE A 11 -17.84 17.03 -39.86
CA ILE A 11 -16.67 16.41 -39.22
C ILE A 11 -16.49 16.94 -37.79
N PHE A 12 -16.70 18.25 -37.58
CA PHE A 12 -16.60 18.84 -36.25
C PHE A 12 -17.67 18.31 -35.29
N LEU A 13 -18.93 18.23 -35.72
CA LEU A 13 -20.02 17.64 -34.95
C LEU A 13 -19.77 16.17 -34.62
N PHE A 14 -19.26 15.40 -35.59
CA PHE A 14 -18.91 14.00 -35.38
C PHE A 14 -17.76 13.84 -34.37
N GLY A 15 -16.73 14.68 -34.47
CA GLY A 15 -15.63 14.72 -33.49
C GLY A 15 -16.11 15.08 -32.08
N LEU A 16 -17.03 16.03 -31.96
CA LEU A 16 -17.64 16.40 -30.69
C LEU A 16 -18.46 15.24 -30.08
N LEU A 17 -19.23 14.52 -30.89
CA LEU A 17 -19.99 13.35 -30.45
C LEU A 17 -19.07 12.23 -29.96
N ILE A 18 -17.98 11.95 -30.68
CA ILE A 18 -16.98 10.96 -30.24
C ILE A 18 -16.36 11.40 -28.91
N TYR A 19 -15.96 12.66 -28.77
CA TYR A 19 -15.39 13.18 -27.54
C TYR A 19 -16.34 13.01 -26.35
N ILE A 20 -17.61 13.39 -26.50
CA ILE A 20 -18.64 13.21 -25.46
C ILE A 20 -18.80 11.72 -25.11
N MET A 21 -18.82 10.85 -26.12
CA MET A 21 -18.96 9.40 -25.90
C MET A 21 -17.74 8.82 -25.15
N MET A 22 -16.53 9.25 -25.48
CA MET A 22 -15.30 8.86 -24.77
C MET A 22 -15.32 9.32 -23.31
N GLN A 23 -15.71 10.57 -23.05
CA GLN A 23 -15.83 11.10 -21.69
C GLN A 23 -16.88 10.32 -20.87
N TYR A 24 -18.03 10.01 -21.47
CA TYR A 24 -19.07 9.23 -20.83
C TYR A 24 -18.58 7.83 -20.44
N GLN A 25 -17.85 7.15 -21.33
CA GLN A 25 -17.27 5.83 -21.04
C GLN A 25 -16.21 5.92 -19.94
N SER A 26 -15.32 6.91 -19.99
CA SER A 26 -14.29 7.15 -18.96
C SER A 26 -14.92 7.33 -17.59
N ASN A 27 -15.93 8.20 -17.47
CA ASN A 27 -16.63 8.44 -16.21
C ASN A 27 -17.34 7.17 -15.70
N LYS A 28 -17.91 6.34 -16.58
CA LYS A 28 -18.52 5.06 -16.21
C LYS A 28 -17.48 4.09 -15.62
N GLU A 29 -16.24 4.10 -16.13
CA GLU A 29 -15.16 3.29 -15.59
C GLU A 29 -14.61 3.80 -14.27
N GLU A 30 -14.43 5.12 -14.13
CA GLU A 30 -14.03 5.75 -12.87
C GLU A 30 -15.03 5.49 -11.75
N LEU A 31 -16.33 5.61 -12.04
CA LEU A 31 -17.39 5.28 -11.08
C LEU A 31 -17.32 3.82 -10.64
N LYS A 32 -17.07 2.88 -11.57
CA LYS A 32 -16.89 1.46 -11.23
C LYS A 32 -15.68 1.24 -10.33
N LYS A 33 -14.56 1.92 -10.57
CA LYS A 33 -13.36 1.87 -9.72
C LYS A 33 -13.66 2.44 -8.33
N SER A 34 -14.25 3.62 -8.27
CA SER A 34 -14.66 4.28 -7.02
C SER A 34 -15.59 3.39 -6.19
N ASN A 35 -16.62 2.80 -6.81
CA ASN A 35 -17.54 1.90 -6.13
C ASN A 35 -16.85 0.65 -5.57
N ARG A 36 -15.86 0.10 -6.27
CA ARG A 36 -15.07 -1.04 -5.76
C ARG A 36 -14.25 -0.65 -4.54
N GLU A 37 -13.66 0.54 -4.53
CA GLU A 37 -12.93 1.04 -3.37
C GLU A 37 -13.87 1.28 -2.18
N LEU A 38 -14.99 1.97 -2.38
CA LEU A 38 -15.99 2.22 -1.33
C LEU A 38 -16.59 0.93 -0.78
N ALA A 39 -16.80 -0.09 -1.62
CA ALA A 39 -17.34 -1.38 -1.18
C ALA A 39 -16.45 -2.08 -0.14
N LYS A 40 -15.14 -1.78 -0.08
CA LYS A 40 -14.25 -2.30 0.97
C LYS A 40 -14.67 -1.83 2.38
N HIS A 41 -15.46 -0.77 2.48
CA HIS A 41 -15.89 -0.16 3.73
C HIS A 41 -17.37 -0.40 4.05
N SER A 42 -18.10 -1.15 3.22
CA SER A 42 -19.52 -1.46 3.41
C SER A 42 -19.75 -2.97 3.52
N TRP A 43 -20.34 -3.41 4.64
CA TRP A 43 -20.68 -4.82 4.81
C TRP A 43 -21.77 -5.26 3.82
N LYS A 44 -22.80 -4.43 3.62
CA LYS A 44 -23.88 -4.70 2.65
C LYS A 44 -23.34 -4.83 1.22
N ALA A 45 -22.42 -3.94 0.83
CA ALA A 45 -21.78 -4.03 -0.47
C ALA A 45 -20.93 -5.30 -0.62
N LYS A 46 -20.15 -5.68 0.41
CA LYS A 46 -19.36 -6.92 0.42
C LYS A 46 -20.25 -8.15 0.29
N GLU A 47 -21.34 -8.21 1.03
CA GLU A 47 -22.30 -9.30 0.96
C GLU A 47 -22.92 -9.41 -0.43
N PHE A 48 -23.39 -8.28 -0.99
CA PHE A 48 -23.94 -8.24 -2.35
C PHE A 48 -22.92 -8.70 -3.41
N ILE A 49 -21.66 -8.28 -3.28
CA ILE A 49 -20.57 -8.74 -4.16
C ILE A 49 -20.37 -10.25 -4.05
N ARG A 50 -20.40 -10.79 -2.83
CA ARG A 50 -20.24 -12.23 -2.56
C ARG A 50 -21.38 -13.04 -3.18
N GLU A 51 -22.62 -12.64 -2.95
CA GLU A 51 -23.81 -13.30 -3.51
C GLU A 51 -23.78 -13.32 -5.03
N TYR A 52 -23.47 -12.18 -5.66
CA TYR A 52 -23.32 -12.09 -7.10
C TYR A 52 -22.23 -13.05 -7.60
N SER A 53 -21.05 -13.03 -6.95
CA SER A 53 -19.92 -13.90 -7.32
C SER A 53 -20.25 -15.39 -7.24
N ILE A 54 -20.99 -15.82 -6.21
CA ILE A 54 -21.46 -17.20 -6.07
C ILE A 54 -22.41 -17.55 -7.21
N SER A 55 -23.40 -16.69 -7.48
CA SER A 55 -24.38 -16.94 -8.56
C SER A 55 -23.73 -17.06 -9.94
N THR A 56 -22.73 -16.22 -10.23
CA THR A 56 -22.01 -16.26 -11.51
C THR A 56 -21.14 -17.51 -11.67
N ARG A 57 -20.58 -18.05 -10.58
CA ARG A 57 -19.80 -19.30 -10.60
C ARG A 57 -20.66 -20.52 -10.86
N ASN A 58 -21.93 -20.47 -10.45
CA ASN A 58 -22.91 -21.54 -10.65
C ASN A 58 -23.67 -21.41 -11.98
N GLU A 59 -23.16 -20.62 -12.94
CA GLU A 59 -23.72 -20.34 -14.28
C GLU A 59 -25.17 -19.80 -14.31
N ASN A 60 -25.74 -19.47 -13.16
CA ASN A 60 -27.08 -18.89 -13.01
C ASN A 60 -26.97 -17.51 -12.33
N PRO A 61 -26.51 -16.48 -13.06
CA PRO A 61 -26.36 -15.15 -12.49
C PRO A 61 -27.71 -14.56 -12.07
N ILE A 62 -27.79 -14.09 -10.83
CA ILE A 62 -29.01 -13.46 -10.28
C ILE A 62 -29.38 -12.17 -11.07
N MET A 63 -28.41 -11.56 -11.76
CA MET A 63 -28.64 -10.38 -12.60
C MET A 63 -27.53 -10.16 -13.65
N SER A 64 -27.80 -9.29 -14.64
CA SER A 64 -26.79 -8.83 -15.59
C SER A 64 -25.71 -7.96 -14.93
N LYS A 65 -24.55 -7.85 -15.56
CA LYS A 65 -23.42 -7.05 -15.05
C LYS A 65 -23.72 -5.56 -14.93
N ASP A 66 -24.52 -4.99 -15.84
CA ASP A 66 -24.93 -3.58 -15.74
C ASP A 66 -25.91 -3.37 -14.59
N ASN A 67 -26.88 -4.27 -14.39
CA ASN A 67 -27.80 -4.22 -13.25
C ASN A 67 -27.07 -4.39 -11.92
N TYR A 68 -26.07 -5.28 -11.88
CA TYR A 68 -25.17 -5.42 -10.74
C TYR A 68 -24.46 -4.12 -10.40
N ASN A 69 -23.83 -3.45 -11.38
CA ASN A 69 -23.13 -2.19 -11.13
C ASN A 69 -24.09 -1.08 -10.65
N LYS A 70 -25.30 -1.03 -11.23
CA LYS A 70 -26.33 -0.08 -10.83
C LYS A 70 -26.76 -0.30 -9.39
N LYS A 71 -27.11 -1.54 -9.02
CA LYS A 71 -27.55 -1.91 -7.67
C LYS A 71 -26.45 -1.74 -6.63
N LEU A 72 -25.20 -2.07 -6.96
CA LEU A 72 -24.04 -1.78 -6.11
C LEU A 72 -23.92 -0.28 -5.86
N SER A 73 -24.07 0.55 -6.90
CA SER A 73 -24.04 2.01 -6.76
C SER A 73 -25.18 2.52 -5.88
N GLU A 74 -26.39 1.95 -5.98
CA GLU A 74 -27.53 2.31 -5.14
C GLU A 74 -27.26 1.99 -3.66
N ILE A 75 -26.69 0.82 -3.36
CA ILE A 75 -26.29 0.44 -2.00
C ILE A 75 -25.27 1.45 -1.44
N LEU A 76 -24.23 1.76 -2.20
CA LEU A 76 -23.13 2.63 -1.77
C LEU A 76 -23.52 4.12 -1.65
N ASN A 77 -24.60 4.52 -2.33
CA ASN A 77 -25.14 5.89 -2.29
C ASN A 77 -26.35 6.01 -1.35
N ASN A 78 -26.80 4.92 -0.73
CA ASN A 78 -27.80 5.01 0.33
C ASN A 78 -27.27 5.90 1.46
N PRO A 79 -28.05 6.90 1.95
CA PRO A 79 -27.56 7.87 2.93
C PRO A 79 -27.02 7.24 4.23
N GLU A 80 -27.70 6.23 4.75
CA GLU A 80 -27.30 5.54 5.98
C GLU A 80 -26.01 4.75 5.77
N GLU A 81 -25.94 4.02 4.65
CA GLU A 81 -24.74 3.26 4.28
C GLU A 81 -23.55 4.18 4.03
N ARG A 82 -23.78 5.32 3.37
CA ARG A 82 -22.75 6.29 3.06
C ARG A 82 -22.13 6.91 4.32
N LYS A 83 -22.94 7.12 5.36
CA LYS A 83 -22.45 7.57 6.67
C LYS A 83 -21.47 6.54 7.25
N LEU A 84 -21.84 5.27 7.29
CA LEU A 84 -21.00 4.18 7.82
C LEU A 84 -19.70 4.03 7.02
N ILE A 85 -19.77 4.10 5.70
CA ILE A 85 -18.61 4.07 4.80
C ILE A 85 -17.65 5.22 5.14
N ASN A 86 -18.18 6.45 5.24
CA ASN A 86 -17.37 7.63 5.55
C ASN A 86 -16.69 7.51 6.92
N GLU A 87 -17.41 7.04 7.94
CA GLU A 87 -16.84 6.79 9.27
C GLU A 87 -15.73 5.72 9.22
N SER A 88 -15.90 4.66 8.43
CA SER A 88 -14.86 3.65 8.24
C SER A 88 -13.62 4.24 7.56
N ILE A 89 -13.80 5.03 6.51
CA ILE A 89 -12.70 5.69 5.81
C ILE A 89 -11.95 6.63 6.75
N ILE A 90 -12.66 7.37 7.61
CA ILE A 90 -12.04 8.24 8.62
C ILE A 90 -11.22 7.39 9.60
N ARG A 91 -11.78 6.31 10.15
CA ARG A 91 -11.05 5.40 11.06
C ARG A 91 -9.81 4.80 10.42
N ASP A 92 -9.90 4.37 9.15
CA ASP A 92 -8.78 3.79 8.43
C ASP A 92 -7.67 4.84 8.21
N ARG A 93 -8.03 6.07 7.83
CA ARG A 93 -7.08 7.19 7.72
C ARG A 93 -6.43 7.55 9.07
N GLU A 94 -7.22 7.58 10.14
CA GLU A 94 -6.68 7.80 11.49
C GLU A 94 -5.71 6.70 11.89
N TYR A 95 -6.04 5.45 11.58
CA TYR A 95 -5.17 4.30 11.84
C TYR A 95 -3.87 4.38 11.04
N GLU A 96 -3.94 4.66 9.74
CA GLU A 96 -2.77 4.89 8.89
C GLU A 96 -1.89 6.03 9.40
N ASN A 97 -2.51 7.14 9.81
CA ASN A 97 -1.80 8.26 10.43
C ASN A 97 -1.13 7.87 11.75
N ARG A 98 -1.81 7.09 12.61
CA ARG A 98 -1.21 6.56 13.86
C ARG A 98 -0.01 5.66 13.57
N ILE A 99 -0.13 4.74 12.62
CA ILE A 99 1.00 3.89 12.19
C ILE A 99 2.16 4.76 11.68
N LYS A 100 1.86 5.76 10.84
CA LYS A 100 2.88 6.66 10.30
C LYS A 100 3.63 7.40 11.41
N VAL A 101 2.90 7.96 12.36
CA VAL A 101 3.49 8.68 13.51
C VAL A 101 4.32 7.73 14.38
N ASP A 102 3.81 6.52 14.67
CA ASP A 102 4.55 5.53 15.45
C ASP A 102 5.83 5.06 14.72
N ASN A 103 5.77 4.78 13.42
CA ASN A 103 6.94 4.39 12.63
C ASN A 103 7.96 5.53 12.51
N LYS A 104 7.52 6.80 12.40
CA LYS A 104 8.44 7.95 12.47
C LYS A 104 9.10 8.08 13.85
N ARG A 105 8.36 7.80 14.94
CA ARG A 105 8.94 7.77 16.29
C ARG A 105 9.97 6.66 16.42
N LYS A 106 9.68 5.47 15.87
CA LYS A 106 10.62 4.34 15.81
C LYS A 106 11.85 4.64 14.94
N ARG A 107 11.69 5.35 13.82
CA ARG A 107 12.81 5.84 12.98
C ARG A 107 13.78 6.70 13.79
N LYS A 108 13.30 7.53 14.73
CA LYS A 108 14.17 8.34 15.59
C LYS A 108 15.10 7.50 16.45
N ILE A 109 14.64 6.33 16.89
CA ILE A 109 15.47 5.35 17.59
C ILE A 109 16.41 4.67 16.60
N GLY A 110 15.92 4.41 15.38
CA GLY A 110 16.68 3.89 14.25
C GLY A 110 17.95 4.66 13.94
N TYR A 111 17.96 6.00 14.01
CA TYR A 111 19.15 6.82 13.78
C TYR A 111 20.38 6.44 14.64
N LYS A 112 20.16 5.83 15.81
CA LYS A 112 21.27 5.38 16.65
C LYS A 112 21.95 4.10 16.12
N TYR A 113 21.26 3.35 15.27
CA TYR A 113 21.61 1.98 14.92
C TYR A 113 21.60 1.71 13.40
N ASP A 114 21.22 2.69 12.59
CA ASP A 114 20.90 2.49 11.18
C ASP A 114 22.13 2.05 10.39
N ILE A 115 23.25 2.76 10.51
CA ILE A 115 24.52 2.42 9.86
C ILE A 115 25.01 1.05 10.33
N GLU A 116 24.97 0.74 11.64
CA GLU A 116 25.39 -0.57 12.14
C GLU A 116 24.50 -1.70 11.63
N ILE A 117 23.19 -1.49 11.56
CA ILE A 117 22.26 -2.46 10.98
C ILE A 117 22.56 -2.64 9.50
N PHE A 118 22.79 -1.56 8.75
CA PHE A 118 23.11 -1.62 7.33
C PHE A 118 24.41 -2.36 7.08
N GLU A 119 25.45 -2.14 7.87
CA GLU A 119 26.72 -2.86 7.77
C GLU A 119 26.58 -4.35 8.13
N ILE A 120 25.85 -4.67 9.20
CA ILE A 120 25.64 -6.07 9.63
C ILE A 120 24.90 -6.87 8.56
N PHE A 121 23.85 -6.29 7.97
CA PHE A 121 23.13 -6.95 6.88
C PHE A 121 23.92 -6.86 5.56
N GLY A 122 24.64 -5.77 5.33
CA GLY A 122 25.35 -5.50 4.07
C GLY A 122 24.41 -5.68 2.87
N THR A 123 24.90 -6.38 1.84
CA THR A 123 24.10 -6.81 0.69
C THR A 123 23.17 -7.99 1.02
N ASN A 124 23.40 -8.71 2.12
CA ASN A 124 22.54 -9.81 2.52
C ASN A 124 21.23 -9.29 3.13
N ASN A 125 20.12 -9.48 2.43
CA ASN A 125 18.80 -9.03 2.88
C ASN A 125 18.25 -9.87 4.05
N ARG A 126 18.87 -11.01 4.41
CA ARG A 126 18.35 -11.91 5.44
C ARG A 126 19.45 -12.61 6.23
N LEU A 127 19.38 -12.52 7.56
CA LEU A 127 20.29 -13.21 8.47
C LEU A 127 19.52 -14.17 9.37
N SER A 128 20.09 -15.33 9.67
CA SER A 128 19.56 -16.18 10.73
C SER A 128 19.76 -15.52 12.10
N LYS A 129 18.98 -15.94 13.09
CA LYS A 129 19.12 -15.45 14.47
C LYS A 129 20.56 -15.54 14.99
N SER A 130 21.21 -16.69 14.75
CA SER A 130 22.57 -16.95 15.24
C SER A 130 23.61 -16.04 14.57
N GLU A 131 23.52 -15.88 13.24
CA GLU A 131 24.41 -14.97 12.50
C GLU A 131 24.24 -13.51 12.94
N LEU A 132 22.99 -13.09 13.14
CA LEU A 132 22.69 -11.74 13.60
C LEU A 132 23.26 -11.49 15.00
N LEU A 133 23.02 -12.37 15.97
CA LEU A 133 23.54 -12.23 17.33
C LEU A 133 25.08 -12.24 17.35
N LYS A 134 25.71 -13.12 16.56
CA LYS A 134 27.17 -13.14 16.40
C LYS A 134 27.68 -11.81 15.85
N SER A 135 27.02 -11.26 14.84
CA SER A 135 27.41 -9.99 14.21
C SER A 135 27.26 -8.80 15.17
N ILE A 136 26.19 -8.75 15.96
CA ILE A 136 26.00 -7.73 17.00
C ILE A 136 27.08 -7.85 18.09
N THR A 137 27.33 -9.07 18.58
CA THR A 137 28.37 -9.37 19.58
C THR A 137 29.73 -8.85 19.11
N LEU A 138 30.10 -9.15 17.86
CA LEU A 138 31.36 -8.72 17.26
C LEU A 138 31.42 -7.20 17.07
N LYS A 139 30.35 -6.58 16.53
CA LYS A 139 30.31 -5.14 16.24
C LYS A 139 30.47 -4.28 17.50
N TYR A 140 29.88 -4.71 18.61
CA TYR A 140 29.90 -3.96 19.88
C TYR A 140 30.96 -4.46 20.88
N ASN A 141 31.64 -5.56 20.58
CA ASN A 141 32.56 -6.25 21.49
C ASN A 141 31.93 -6.51 22.87
N LYS A 142 30.72 -7.08 22.85
CA LYS A 142 29.92 -7.42 24.04
C LYS A 142 29.53 -8.89 24.02
N ASN A 143 29.00 -9.40 25.13
CA ASN A 143 28.55 -10.79 25.22
C ASN A 143 27.18 -10.99 24.54
N GLU A 144 26.81 -12.26 24.36
CA GLU A 144 25.56 -12.64 23.69
C GLU A 144 24.31 -12.13 24.42
N ILE A 145 24.31 -12.07 25.75
CA ILE A 145 23.18 -11.56 26.55
C ILE A 145 22.88 -10.11 26.16
N TRP A 146 23.92 -9.28 26.11
CA TRP A 146 23.80 -7.89 25.68
C TRP A 146 23.36 -7.79 24.21
N ALA A 147 23.86 -8.67 23.34
CA ALA A 147 23.44 -8.70 21.94
C ALA A 147 21.95 -9.04 21.77
N ILE A 148 21.41 -9.92 22.63
CA ILE A 148 19.98 -10.23 22.67
C ILE A 148 19.16 -9.00 23.08
N GLU A 149 19.61 -8.25 24.09
CA GLU A 149 18.94 -7.01 24.51
C GLU A 149 18.89 -5.98 23.38
N VAL A 150 20.00 -5.78 22.66
CA VAL A 150 20.04 -4.88 21.50
C VAL A 150 19.15 -5.37 20.36
N MET A 151 19.19 -6.66 20.05
CA MET A 151 18.31 -7.23 19.02
C MET A 151 16.83 -7.06 19.39
N ASN A 152 16.46 -7.17 20.67
CA ASN A 152 15.10 -6.92 21.14
C ASN A 152 14.71 -5.45 20.96
N ILE A 153 15.60 -4.50 21.28
CA ILE A 153 15.38 -3.07 21.00
C ILE A 153 15.14 -2.85 19.50
N TRP A 154 15.91 -3.49 18.63
CA TRP A 154 15.74 -3.38 17.19
C TRP A 154 14.41 -3.96 16.70
N LEU A 155 13.94 -5.06 17.29
CA LEU A 155 12.65 -5.67 16.98
C LEU A 155 11.47 -4.82 17.46
N GLU A 156 11.49 -4.36 18.70
CA GLU A 156 10.43 -3.52 19.29
C GLU A 156 10.22 -2.23 18.50
N ASN A 157 11.29 -1.73 17.88
CA ASN A 157 11.29 -0.52 17.09
C ASN A 157 11.20 -0.77 15.58
N ASN A 158 10.88 -1.99 15.13
CA ASN A 158 10.75 -2.34 13.71
C ASN A 158 11.98 -1.96 12.86
N LEU A 159 13.17 -1.90 13.47
CA LEU A 159 14.44 -1.65 12.77
C LEU A 159 14.91 -2.92 12.06
N ILE A 160 14.60 -4.07 12.64
CA ILE A 160 14.63 -5.38 12.00
C ILE A 160 13.26 -6.05 12.15
N THR A 161 12.97 -7.01 11.29
CA THR A 161 11.71 -7.77 11.34
C THR A 161 11.96 -9.26 11.08
N GLN A 162 11.16 -10.12 11.70
CA GLN A 162 11.15 -11.54 11.41
C GLN A 162 10.52 -11.81 10.04
N CYS A 163 11.10 -12.73 9.27
CA CYS A 163 10.53 -13.15 8.01
C CYS A 163 9.26 -13.98 8.25
N TYR A 164 8.16 -13.63 7.58
CA TYR A 164 6.86 -14.32 7.74
C TYR A 164 6.96 -15.84 7.50
N ASN A 165 7.72 -16.25 6.49
CA ASN A 165 7.89 -17.65 6.09
C ASN A 165 8.90 -18.42 6.96
N ASN A 166 9.75 -17.73 7.72
CA ASN A 166 10.76 -18.35 8.58
C ASN A 166 11.07 -17.44 9.76
N LYS A 167 10.50 -17.76 10.92
CA LYS A 167 10.67 -16.99 12.17
C LYS A 167 12.10 -16.99 12.72
N GLN A 168 12.99 -17.82 12.18
CA GLN A 168 14.42 -17.83 12.54
C GLN A 168 15.26 -16.90 11.66
N MET A 169 14.67 -16.30 10.64
CA MET A 169 15.34 -15.36 9.74
C MET A 169 14.83 -13.94 10.00
N TYR A 170 15.76 -13.00 10.01
CA TYR A 170 15.53 -11.58 10.20
C TYR A 170 15.91 -10.85 8.93
N LYS A 171 15.23 -9.74 8.69
CA LYS A 171 15.54 -8.79 7.63
C LYS A 171 15.53 -7.37 8.20
N VAL A 172 16.12 -6.43 7.47
CA VAL A 172 15.97 -5.01 7.79
C VAL A 172 14.48 -4.65 7.77
N GLY A 173 14.07 -3.87 8.75
CA GLY A 173 12.67 -3.49 8.94
C GLY A 173 12.28 -2.31 8.06
N ASN A 174 11.00 -2.23 7.71
CA ASN A 174 10.49 -1.22 6.77
C ASN A 174 10.76 0.22 7.24
N VAL A 175 10.88 0.45 8.56
CA VAL A 175 11.25 1.77 9.12
C VAL A 175 12.62 2.24 8.62
N LEU A 176 13.50 1.30 8.23
CA LEU A 176 14.80 1.61 7.66
C LEU A 176 14.91 1.52 6.13
N GLU A 177 13.86 1.02 5.46
CA GLU A 177 13.84 0.81 4.01
C GLU A 177 12.95 1.81 3.26
N ASP A 178 11.88 2.29 3.89
CA ASP A 178 10.88 3.12 3.24
C ASP A 178 11.13 4.62 3.46
N SER A 179 11.31 5.35 2.36
CA SER A 179 11.47 6.82 2.34
C SER A 179 10.33 7.57 3.04
N PHE A 180 9.14 6.99 3.12
CA PHE A 180 7.98 7.62 3.78
C PHE A 180 8.19 7.86 5.28
N TYR A 181 9.07 7.07 5.91
CA TYR A 181 9.37 7.17 7.34
C TYR A 181 10.58 8.05 7.63
N LYS A 182 11.23 8.62 6.61
CA LYS A 182 12.32 9.58 6.81
C LYS A 182 11.89 10.73 7.72
N ILE A 183 12.82 11.15 8.58
CA ILE A 183 12.61 12.26 9.50
C ILE A 183 12.89 13.60 8.82
N ASP A 184 13.95 13.65 8.01
CA ASP A 184 14.40 14.79 7.23
C ASP A 184 15.07 14.34 5.91
N GLU A 185 15.62 15.28 5.15
CA GLU A 185 16.25 15.00 3.85
C GLU A 185 17.64 14.34 3.96
N GLU A 186 18.31 14.50 5.09
CA GLU A 186 19.62 13.91 5.37
C GLU A 186 19.48 12.44 5.78
N ASP A 187 18.29 12.03 6.21
CA ASP A 187 17.95 10.68 6.63
C ASP A 187 18.21 9.65 5.52
N ILE A 188 19.10 8.68 5.78
CA ILE A 188 19.49 7.66 4.81
C ILE A 188 18.69 6.38 5.03
N ILE A 189 18.01 5.92 3.99
CA ILE A 189 17.42 4.57 3.97
C ILE A 189 18.41 3.55 3.41
N ARG A 190 18.19 2.27 3.73
CA ARG A 190 19.10 1.18 3.36
C ARG A 190 19.50 1.18 1.88
N ASN A 191 18.53 1.35 0.98
CA ASN A 191 18.80 1.35 -0.46
C ASN A 191 19.75 2.49 -0.86
N GLU A 192 19.58 3.68 -0.29
CA GLU A 192 20.48 4.81 -0.56
C GLU A 192 21.87 4.58 0.01
N TRP A 193 21.96 3.96 1.20
CA TRP A 193 23.24 3.58 1.80
C TRP A 193 24.00 2.58 0.92
N LEU A 194 23.34 1.54 0.43
CA LEU A 194 23.93 0.55 -0.48
C LEU A 194 24.48 1.20 -1.75
N LYS A 195 23.72 2.12 -2.35
CA LYS A 195 24.16 2.89 -3.53
C LYS A 195 25.40 3.72 -3.27
N LYS A 196 25.47 4.38 -2.12
CA LYS A 196 26.64 5.19 -1.72
C LYS A 196 27.92 4.35 -1.53
N GLN A 197 27.79 3.04 -1.34
CA GLN A 197 28.91 2.13 -1.13
C GLN A 197 29.34 1.39 -2.40
N ASP A 198 28.77 1.72 -3.57
CA ASP A 198 28.89 0.94 -4.81
C ASP A 198 28.49 -0.53 -4.64
N LEU A 199 27.61 -0.80 -3.66
CA LEU A 199 27.02 -2.11 -3.38
C LEU A 199 25.61 -2.17 -3.99
N GLU A 200 25.48 -1.89 -5.30
CA GLU A 200 24.24 -2.15 -6.03
C GLU A 200 24.15 -3.63 -6.44
N PHE A 201 22.92 -4.17 -6.42
CA PHE A 201 22.57 -5.47 -6.99
C PHE A 201 22.35 -5.36 -8.50
#